data_AF-A0A528IQL2-F1
#
_entry.id   AF-A0A528IQL2-F1
#
_cell.length_a   1.000
_cell.length_b   1.000
_cell.length_c   1.000
_cell.angle_alpha   90.00
_cell.angle_beta   90.00
_cell.angle_gamma   90.00
#
_symmetry.space_group_name_H-M   'P 1'
#
loop_
_entity.id
_entity.type
_entity.pdbx_description
1 polymer ?
#
loop_
_entity_poly.entity_id
_entity_poly.type
_entity_poly.pdbx_seq_one_letter_code
_entity_poly.pdbx_strand_id
1 'polypeptide(L)'
;KPVEPRALRRDVSLLDRQQAFGFTQEDTKLLMSPMATTGQEAVGSMGTDTPISAMSDRSKLLYTYFKQNFAQVTNPPIDPIREELVMSLVSFIG
;
A
#
# COMPACT_ATOMS: atom_id res chain seq x y z
N LYS A 1 -1.95 29.74 -17.00
CA LYS A 1 -0.54 29.38 -17.31
C LYS A 1 -0.43 27.86 -17.15
N PRO A 2 0.15 27.11 -18.11
CA PRO A 2 0.43 25.69 -17.89
C PRO A 2 1.34 25.56 -16.67
N VAL A 3 1.01 24.67 -15.75
CA VAL A 3 1.89 24.35 -14.63
C VAL A 3 2.98 23.43 -15.19
N GLU A 4 4.20 23.94 -15.33
CA GLU A 4 5.30 23.08 -15.74
C GLU A 4 5.57 22.02 -14.66
N PRO A 5 5.78 20.75 -15.06
CA PRO A 5 6.06 19.69 -14.12
C PRO A 5 7.36 20.01 -13.38
N ARG A 6 7.33 19.86 -12.05
CA ARG A 6 8.50 20.11 -11.21
C ARG A 6 9.65 19.20 -11.66
N ALA A 7 10.79 19.78 -11.99
CA ALA A 7 11.97 19.05 -12.42
C ALA A 7 12.36 17.96 -11.40
N LEU A 8 12.73 16.78 -11.91
CA LEU A 8 13.21 15.65 -11.11
C LEU A 8 14.43 16.07 -10.28
N ARG A 9 14.24 16.09 -8.95
CA ARG A 9 15.33 16.29 -7.99
C ARG A 9 16.24 15.06 -7.97
N ARG A 10 17.47 15.24 -8.45
CA ARG A 10 18.54 14.22 -8.49
C ARG A 10 19.58 14.40 -7.37
N ASP A 11 19.41 15.43 -6.55
CA ASP A 11 20.27 15.81 -5.44
C ASP A 11 20.19 14.85 -4.25
N VAL A 12 19.11 14.07 -4.15
CA VAL A 12 18.88 13.13 -3.04
C VAL A 12 18.98 11.70 -3.53
N SER A 13 19.74 10.86 -2.83
CA SER A 13 19.87 9.44 -3.17
C SER A 13 18.51 8.71 -3.03
N LEU A 14 18.39 7.53 -3.64
CA LEU A 14 17.17 6.71 -3.49
C LEU A 14 17.02 6.24 -2.04
N LEU A 15 18.12 5.82 -1.42
CA LEU A 15 18.12 5.29 -0.06
C LEU A 15 17.66 6.35 0.94
N ASP A 16 18.14 7.59 0.83
CA ASP A 16 17.72 8.68 1.72
C ASP A 16 16.22 8.96 1.60
N ARG A 17 15.67 8.87 0.38
CA ARG A 17 14.23 9.01 0.14
C ARG A 17 13.42 7.87 0.74
N GLN A 18 13.87 6.64 0.56
CA GLN A 18 13.24 5.46 1.15
C GLN A 18 13.20 5.56 2.67
N GLN A 19 14.33 5.91 3.29
CA GLN A 19 14.42 6.11 4.73
C GLN A 19 13.51 7.24 5.22
N ALA A 20 13.46 8.37 4.50
CA ALA A 20 12.59 9.50 4.85
C ALA A 20 11.10 9.13 4.86
N PHE A 21 10.67 8.21 3.98
CA PHE A 21 9.30 7.71 3.95
C PHE A 21 9.08 6.42 4.78
N GLY A 22 10.08 6.00 5.55
CA GLY A 22 9.96 4.85 6.45
C GLY A 22 9.99 3.49 5.76
N PHE A 23 10.50 3.39 4.52
CA PHE A 23 10.70 2.10 3.85
C PHE A 23 11.78 1.30 4.58
N THR A 24 11.47 0.05 4.86
CA THR A 24 12.38 -0.92 5.43
C THR A 24 12.90 -1.90 4.38
N GLN A 25 13.97 -2.61 4.73
CA GLN A 25 14.46 -3.71 3.89
C GLN A 25 13.42 -4.84 3.78
N GLU A 26 12.62 -5.04 4.83
CA GLU A 26 11.53 -6.01 4.84
C GLU A 26 10.43 -5.62 3.84
N ASP A 27 10.02 -4.35 3.79
CA ASP A 27 9.02 -3.88 2.83
C ASP A 27 9.49 -4.14 1.39
N THR A 28 10.76 -3.89 1.09
CA THR A 28 11.30 -4.06 -0.26
C THR A 28 11.44 -5.55 -0.63
N LYS A 29 11.90 -6.37 0.31
CA LYS A 29 12.20 -7.79 0.04
C LYS A 29 10.96 -8.67 0.11
N LEU A 30 10.06 -8.43 1.06
CA LEU A 30 8.87 -9.26 1.28
C LEU A 30 7.66 -8.73 0.51
N LEU A 31 7.43 -7.40 0.47
CA LEU A 31 6.24 -6.83 -0.15
C LEU A 31 6.49 -6.44 -1.62
N MET A 32 7.52 -5.65 -1.90
CA MET A 32 7.74 -5.11 -3.25
C MET A 32 8.23 -6.16 -4.26
N SER A 33 9.08 -7.09 -3.80
CA SER A 33 9.69 -8.10 -4.68
C SER A 33 8.68 -9.03 -5.37
N PRO A 34 7.67 -9.63 -4.69
CA PRO A 34 6.65 -10.41 -5.38
C PRO A 34 5.80 -9.55 -6.34
N MET A 35 5.40 -8.35 -5.94
CA MET A 35 4.65 -7.45 -6.83
C MET A 35 5.40 -7.13 -8.12
N ALA A 36 6.72 -6.94 -8.04
CA ALA A 36 7.56 -6.65 -9.21
C ALA A 36 7.84 -7.87 -10.10
N THR A 37 7.84 -9.08 -9.54
CA THR A 37 8.28 -10.30 -10.26
C THR A 37 7.14 -11.17 -10.75
N THR A 38 6.06 -11.30 -9.97
CA THR A 38 4.90 -12.13 -10.29
C THR A 38 3.64 -11.31 -10.61
N GLY A 39 3.65 -10.01 -10.31
CA GLY A 39 2.48 -9.14 -10.45
C GLY A 39 1.39 -9.40 -9.40
N GLN A 40 1.71 -10.14 -8.34
CA GLN A 40 0.79 -10.45 -7.24
C GLN A 40 1.28 -9.86 -5.93
N GLU A 41 0.36 -9.59 -5.02
CA GLU A 41 0.72 -9.15 -3.67
C GLU A 41 1.43 -10.26 -2.87
N ALA A 42 2.15 -9.86 -1.83
CA ALA A 42 2.83 -10.79 -0.95
C ALA A 42 1.83 -11.59 -0.10
N VAL A 43 1.95 -12.92 -0.10
CA VAL A 43 1.17 -13.80 0.75
C VAL A 43 2.00 -14.22 1.96
N GLY A 44 1.42 -14.10 3.15
CA GLY A 44 2.00 -14.52 4.42
C GLY A 44 1.07 -15.46 5.19
N SER A 45 1.51 -15.89 6.37
CA SER A 45 0.72 -16.71 7.29
C SER A 45 0.89 -16.21 8.73
N MET A 46 0.09 -16.76 9.65
CA MET A 46 -0.05 -16.32 11.06
C MET A 46 -0.76 -14.97 11.22
N GLY A 47 -1.13 -14.65 12.47
CA GLY A 47 -1.76 -13.37 12.82
C GLY A 47 -0.74 -12.24 13.01
N THR A 48 -1.23 -11.00 13.07
CA THR A 48 -0.39 -9.83 13.37
C THR A 48 -0.15 -9.72 14.88
N ASP A 49 1.04 -10.08 15.35
CA ASP A 49 1.47 -9.97 16.75
C ASP A 49 2.20 -8.65 17.07
N THR A 50 2.02 -7.63 16.24
CA THR A 50 2.60 -6.29 16.50
C THR A 50 1.59 -5.41 17.21
N PRO A 51 2.03 -4.51 18.12
CA PRO A 51 1.14 -3.56 18.76
C PRO A 51 0.35 -2.74 17.73
N ILE A 52 -0.88 -2.38 18.07
CA ILE A 52 -1.65 -1.40 17.27
C ILE A 52 -0.83 -0.11 17.12
N SER A 53 -0.99 0.59 16.00
CA SER A 53 -0.10 1.70 15.64
C SER A 53 0.00 2.78 16.73
N ALA A 54 -1.10 3.07 17.43
CA ALA A 54 -1.14 4.05 18.53
C ALA A 54 -0.39 3.61 19.81
N MET A 55 -0.12 2.31 19.97
CA MET A 55 0.59 1.74 21.12
C MET A 55 2.00 1.27 20.76
N SER A 56 2.50 1.59 19.56
CA SER A 56 3.82 1.14 19.13
C SER A 56 4.92 2.08 19.65
N ASP A 57 5.99 1.51 20.19
CA ASP A 57 7.23 2.25 20.51
C ASP A 57 8.04 2.65 19.26
N ARG A 58 7.58 2.27 18.07
CA ARG A 58 8.21 2.59 16.78
C ARG A 58 7.34 3.58 16.01
N SER A 59 7.96 4.46 15.25
CA SER A 59 7.24 5.32 14.31
C SER A 59 6.45 4.46 13.31
N LYS A 60 5.15 4.75 13.15
CA LYS A 60 4.24 4.05 12.24
C LYS A 60 3.71 5.02 11.21
N LEU A 61 3.60 4.55 9.96
CA LEU A 61 3.08 5.35 8.86
C LEU A 61 1.57 5.55 8.97
N LEU A 62 1.08 6.67 8.45
CA LEU A 62 -0.31 7.11 8.60
C LEU A 62 -1.32 6.04 8.17
N TYR A 63 -1.05 5.31 7.09
CA TYR A 63 -1.96 4.30 6.57
C TYR A 63 -2.22 3.14 7.55
N THR A 64 -1.32 2.88 8.49
CA THR A 64 -1.48 1.77 9.46
C THR A 64 -2.55 2.03 10.52
N TYR A 65 -2.93 3.30 10.72
CA TYR A 65 -3.97 3.74 11.65
C TYR A 65 -5.37 3.53 11.09
N PHE A 66 -5.52 3.48 9.77
CA PHE A 66 -6.79 3.21 9.11
C PHE A 66 -6.97 1.71 8.94
N LYS A 67 -8.13 1.18 9.34
CA LYS A 67 -8.49 -0.22 9.12
C LYS A 67 -9.50 -0.31 7.98
N GLN A 68 -9.31 -1.28 7.11
CA GLN A 68 -10.24 -1.54 6.01
C GLN A 68 -11.54 -2.09 6.59
N ASN A 69 -12.66 -1.45 6.25
CA ASN A 69 -13.97 -1.97 6.60
C ASN A 69 -14.31 -3.14 5.68
N PHE A 70 -15.12 -4.07 6.17
CA PHE A 70 -15.64 -5.17 5.37
C PHE A 70 -17.13 -5.37 5.66
N ALA A 71 -17.82 -5.87 4.65
CA ALA A 71 -19.24 -6.20 4.76
C ALA A 71 -19.43 -7.54 5.47
N GLN A 72 -20.50 -7.63 6.25
CA GLN A 72 -20.91 -8.85 6.95
C GLN A 72 -22.40 -9.08 6.70
N VAL A 73 -23.11 -9.74 7.62
CA VAL A 73 -24.52 -10.16 7.56
C VAL A 73 -25.46 -9.26 6.74
N THR A 74 -25.32 -7.94 6.84
CA THR A 74 -26.17 -6.95 6.15
C THR A 74 -26.05 -6.95 4.63
N ASN A 75 -24.88 -7.28 4.07
CA ASN A 75 -24.64 -7.30 2.63
C ASN A 75 -23.41 -8.18 2.28
N PRO A 76 -23.48 -9.01 1.22
CA PRO A 76 -22.38 -9.89 0.87
C PRO A 76 -21.18 -9.13 0.24
N PRO A 77 -19.93 -9.56 0.49
CA PRO A 77 -18.77 -9.11 -0.28
C PRO A 77 -18.79 -9.69 -1.71
N ILE A 78 -18.17 -8.99 -2.66
CA ILE A 78 -18.03 -9.41 -4.06
C ILE A 78 -16.71 -10.17 -4.23
N ASP A 79 -16.68 -11.23 -5.05
CA ASP A 79 -15.44 -11.94 -5.41
C ASP A 79 -14.67 -11.15 -6.48
N PRO A 80 -13.52 -10.51 -6.15
CA PRO A 80 -12.82 -9.64 -7.09
C PRO A 80 -12.13 -10.39 -8.25
N ILE A 81 -12.03 -11.73 -8.18
CA ILE A 81 -11.39 -12.55 -9.23
C ILE A 81 -12.46 -13.17 -10.13
N ARG A 82 -13.49 -13.79 -9.54
CA ARG A 82 -14.53 -14.47 -10.31
C ARG A 82 -15.56 -13.52 -10.90
N GLU A 83 -15.77 -12.37 -10.25
CA GLU A 83 -16.76 -11.36 -10.64
C GLU A 83 -16.09 -10.05 -11.09
N GLU A 84 -14.85 -10.10 -11.60
CA GLU A 84 -14.10 -8.91 -12.05
C GLU A 84 -14.89 -8.05 -13.06
N LEU A 85 -15.68 -8.69 -13.92
CA LEU A 85 -16.50 -8.06 -14.97
C LEU A 85 -17.52 -7.04 -14.45
N VAL A 86 -17.95 -7.14 -13.18
CA VAL A 86 -18.90 -6.19 -12.58
C VAL A 86 -18.21 -5.07 -11.80
N MET A 87 -16.88 -5.08 -11.72
CA MET A 87 -16.07 -4.07 -11.04
C MET A 87 -15.35 -3.15 -12.04
N SER A 88 -14.97 -1.93 -11.62
CA SER A 88 -14.21 -0.99 -12.45
C SER A 88 -13.35 -0.04 -11.61
N LEU A 89 -12.13 0.22 -12.08
CA LEU A 89 -11.22 1.25 -11.55
C LEU A 89 -11.18 2.51 -12.44
N VAL A 90 -12.08 2.62 -13.44
CA VAL A 90 -12.13 3.77 -14.35
C VAL A 90 -12.33 5.04 -13.55
N SER A 91 -11.43 5.99 -13.75
CA SER A 91 -11.43 7.29 -13.09
C SER A 91 -11.46 8.38 -14.14
N PHE A 92 -12.37 9.34 -13.99
CA PHE A 92 -12.45 10.51 -14.87
C PHE A 92 -11.72 11.68 -14.21
N ILE A 93 -10.87 12.36 -14.99
CA ILE A 93 -10.22 13.61 -14.58
C ILE A 93 -10.85 14.72 -15.42
N GLY A 94 -11.47 15.70 -14.76
CA GLY A 94 -12.18 16.83 -15.37
C GLY A 94 -12.21 18.02 -14.44
#